data_AF-A0A8B6EJ50-F1
#
_entry.id   AF-A0A8B6EJ50-F1
#
_cell.length_a   1.000
_cell.length_b   1.000
_cell.length_c   1.000
_cell.angle_alpha   90.00
_cell.angle_beta   90.00
_cell.angle_gamma   90.00
#
_symmetry.space_group_name_H-M   'P 1'
#
loop_
_entity.id
_entity.type
_entity.pdbx_description
1 polymer ?
#
loop_
_entity_poly.entity_id
_entity_poly.type
_entity_poly.pdbx_seq_one_letter_code
_entity_poly.pdbx_strand_id
1 'polypeptide(L)'
;MAGNRAPSVITYFNHSGEGDILVQNVCVPKDLCAKYTYYCCLNWNMGGVGGGYCGIQCHEDGNCFICSLWDPPVGTQRSIESVFKSDGNSFTERFGGEGEGLKYMNFEHRWEPDQWYTLVVRRWDQNGNTHFGLWVYDTPKSKWIRMITMAFPVPDIYFSSPVACFVEDWHGNGENPRGAKYKGTFKRSKDGSWECLKNCQYLVNQEDACKKWNNNFRIESEDCEELMMQTGGKTAPTCDDTRGQITMDTNLCQPKISPTSFEVVKVTDSAIEWNVNESSTPQFSYCISINGSEIESAVDPSCRKVENPRFQGSTIEIKLQDILGKEVSQVVTG
;
A
#
# COMPACT_ATOMS: atom_id res chain seq x y z
N MET A 1 -8.34 30.71 5.57
CA MET A 1 -9.57 31.33 5.04
C MET A 1 -10.63 30.25 4.94
N ALA A 2 -11.75 30.37 5.65
CA ALA A 2 -12.84 29.41 5.50
C ALA A 2 -13.38 29.45 4.06
N GLY A 3 -13.65 28.29 3.46
CA GLY A 3 -14.30 28.20 2.15
C GLY A 3 -13.37 28.10 0.92
N ASN A 4 -12.05 27.94 1.10
CA ASN A 4 -11.11 27.89 -0.03
C ASN A 4 -10.49 26.51 -0.28
N ARG A 5 -10.89 25.44 0.43
CA ARG A 5 -10.49 24.06 0.07
C ARG A 5 -11.20 23.61 -1.18
N ALA A 6 -10.55 22.81 -2.02
CA ALA A 6 -11.31 22.02 -2.98
C ALA A 6 -12.01 20.87 -2.25
N PRO A 7 -13.23 20.48 -2.68
CA PRO A 7 -13.92 19.36 -2.05
C PRO A 7 -13.12 18.07 -2.20
N SER A 8 -12.96 17.33 -1.11
CA SER A 8 -12.35 16.00 -1.18
C SER A 8 -13.23 15.08 -2.02
N VAL A 9 -12.59 14.34 -2.91
CA VAL A 9 -13.25 13.34 -3.77
C VAL A 9 -12.82 11.98 -3.24
N ILE A 10 -13.76 11.12 -2.89
CA ILE A 10 -13.49 9.79 -2.33
C ILE A 10 -14.26 8.72 -3.09
N THR A 11 -13.64 7.57 -3.31
CA THR A 11 -14.32 6.36 -3.80
C THR A 11 -14.17 5.21 -2.81
N TYR A 12 -15.25 4.47 -2.60
CA TYR A 12 -15.32 3.26 -1.80
C TYR A 12 -15.54 2.08 -2.74
N PHE A 13 -14.55 1.20 -2.82
CA PHE A 13 -14.62 0.01 -3.62
C PHE A 13 -15.56 -1.02 -3.01
N ASN A 14 -16.46 -1.55 -3.82
CA ASN A 14 -17.23 -2.73 -3.47
C ASN A 14 -16.24 -3.88 -3.25
N HIS A 15 -16.44 -4.65 -2.18
CA HIS A 15 -15.55 -5.73 -1.78
C HIS A 15 -16.34 -6.93 -1.29
N SER A 16 -15.72 -8.10 -1.33
CA SER A 16 -16.28 -9.32 -0.74
C SER A 16 -15.42 -9.82 0.42
N GLY A 17 -16.00 -9.88 1.64
CA GLY A 17 -15.34 -10.47 2.80
C GLY A 17 -14.02 -9.80 3.23
N GLU A 18 -13.24 -10.55 4.01
CA GLU A 18 -11.98 -10.12 4.61
C GLU A 18 -10.77 -10.47 3.71
N GLY A 19 -9.78 -9.59 3.68
CA GLY A 19 -8.54 -9.79 2.91
C GLY A 19 -7.27 -9.68 3.73
N ASP A 20 -6.16 -10.15 3.15
CA ASP A 20 -4.82 -10.10 3.74
C ASP A 20 -3.79 -9.29 2.95
N ILE A 21 -4.09 -8.94 1.69
CA ILE A 21 -3.26 -8.06 0.85
C ILE A 21 -4.15 -7.08 0.08
N LEU A 22 -3.71 -5.82 0.00
CA LEU A 22 -4.27 -4.78 -0.84
C LEU A 22 -3.22 -4.29 -1.84
N VAL A 23 -3.66 -4.00 -3.08
CA VAL A 23 -2.81 -3.45 -4.15
C VAL A 23 -3.53 -2.30 -4.84
N GLN A 24 -2.82 -1.21 -5.14
CA GLN A 24 -3.30 -0.09 -5.93
C GLN A 24 -2.19 0.51 -6.77
N ASN A 25 -2.46 0.83 -8.04
CA ASN A 25 -1.58 1.69 -8.83
C ASN A 25 -2.08 3.13 -8.83
N VAL A 26 -1.16 4.08 -8.74
CA VAL A 26 -1.43 5.53 -8.76
C VAL A 26 -0.48 6.25 -9.71
N CYS A 27 -1.00 7.25 -10.42
CA CYS A 27 -0.23 8.22 -11.18
C CYS A 27 -0.84 9.61 -10.96
N VAL A 28 0.00 10.62 -10.70
CA VAL A 28 -0.43 12.01 -10.55
C VAL A 28 0.04 12.79 -11.78
N PRO A 29 -0.86 13.25 -12.65
CA PRO A 29 -0.50 14.13 -13.75
C PRO A 29 0.20 15.40 -13.26
N LYS A 30 1.24 15.84 -13.96
CA LYS A 30 2.05 16.99 -13.53
C LYS A 30 1.26 18.30 -13.40
N ASP A 31 0.28 18.51 -14.26
CA ASP A 31 -0.64 19.66 -14.22
C ASP A 31 -1.66 19.56 -13.07
N LEU A 32 -1.75 18.41 -12.42
CA LEU A 32 -2.61 18.12 -11.28
C LEU A 32 -1.85 17.86 -9.96
N CYS A 33 -0.51 18.01 -9.89
CA CYS A 33 0.24 17.96 -8.63
C CYS A 33 0.27 19.34 -7.94
N ALA A 34 -0.88 19.77 -7.41
CA ALA A 34 -0.90 20.95 -6.55
C ALA A 34 -0.25 20.64 -5.20
N LYS A 35 0.58 21.56 -4.67
CA LYS A 35 1.05 21.49 -3.29
C LYS A 35 -0.13 21.40 -2.32
N TYR A 36 0.12 20.78 -1.17
CA TYR A 36 -0.87 20.53 -0.13
C TYR A 36 -1.99 19.56 -0.53
N THR A 37 -1.65 18.59 -1.38
CA THR A 37 -2.59 17.56 -1.83
C THR A 37 -2.19 16.19 -1.34
N TYR A 38 -3.15 15.48 -0.74
CA TYR A 38 -3.01 14.06 -0.42
C TYR A 38 -3.79 13.21 -1.42
N TYR A 39 -3.08 12.28 -2.06
CA TYR A 39 -3.66 11.24 -2.90
C TYR A 39 -3.60 9.93 -2.11
N CYS A 40 -4.65 9.68 -1.32
CA CYS A 40 -4.80 8.41 -0.64
C CYS A 40 -5.02 7.31 -1.69
N CYS A 41 -4.26 6.22 -1.58
CA CYS A 41 -4.31 5.11 -2.52
C CYS A 41 -5.05 3.91 -1.94
N LEU A 42 -4.80 3.61 -0.66
CA LEU A 42 -5.44 2.52 0.06
C LEU A 42 -5.81 3.01 1.45
N ASN A 43 -7.09 3.05 1.76
CA ASN A 43 -7.65 3.25 3.09
C ASN A 43 -8.48 2.02 3.45
N TRP A 44 -8.21 1.43 4.60
CA TRP A 44 -8.83 0.19 5.07
C TRP A 44 -9.30 0.33 6.50
N ASN A 45 -10.28 -0.49 6.87
CA ASN A 45 -10.94 -0.52 8.18
C ASN A 45 -11.26 0.89 8.71
N MET A 46 -11.73 1.78 7.83
CA MET A 46 -11.95 3.19 8.18
C MET A 46 -12.95 3.31 9.34
N GLY A 47 -12.52 3.97 10.42
CA GLY A 47 -13.31 4.07 11.66
C GLY A 47 -13.43 2.78 12.47
N GLY A 48 -12.72 1.72 12.08
CA GLY A 48 -12.70 0.41 12.73
C GLY A 48 -11.32 0.03 13.29
N VAL A 49 -11.25 -1.16 13.90
CA VAL A 49 -10.03 -1.66 14.53
C VAL A 49 -8.95 -1.97 13.48
N GLY A 50 -7.73 -1.48 13.74
CA GLY A 50 -6.60 -1.55 12.80
C GLY A 50 -6.88 -0.85 11.48
N GLY A 51 -7.73 0.18 11.51
CA GLY A 51 -7.88 1.15 10.45
C GLY A 51 -6.55 1.77 10.07
N GLY A 52 -6.37 2.04 8.80
CA GLY A 52 -5.22 2.77 8.32
C GLY A 52 -5.36 3.26 6.90
N TYR A 53 -4.37 4.02 6.47
CA TYR A 53 -4.27 4.50 5.11
C TYR A 53 -2.82 4.58 4.64
N CYS A 54 -2.63 4.52 3.33
CA CYS A 54 -1.37 4.90 2.69
C CYS A 54 -1.61 5.57 1.34
N GLY A 55 -0.62 6.33 0.90
CA GLY A 55 -0.64 7.02 -0.38
C GLY A 55 0.55 7.93 -0.59
N ILE A 56 0.35 8.94 -1.42
CA ILE A 56 1.38 9.91 -1.81
C ILE A 56 0.89 11.33 -1.60
N GLN A 57 1.80 12.24 -1.28
CA GLN A 57 1.49 13.64 -1.02
C GLN A 57 2.38 14.58 -1.84
N CYS A 58 1.79 15.64 -2.40
CA CYS A 58 2.55 16.83 -2.85
C CYS A 58 2.74 17.73 -1.60
N HIS A 59 3.64 17.34 -0.70
CA HIS A 59 3.90 18.02 0.57
C HIS A 59 4.76 19.29 0.39
N GLU A 60 4.75 20.22 1.36
CA GLU A 60 5.53 21.47 1.26
C GLU A 60 7.04 21.25 1.25
N ASP A 61 7.50 20.27 2.04
CA ASP A 61 8.89 19.76 2.06
C ASP A 61 9.22 18.84 0.86
N GLY A 62 8.30 18.76 -0.10
CA GLY A 62 8.37 18.02 -1.36
C GLY A 62 7.69 16.65 -1.33
N ASN A 63 7.58 16.04 -2.50
CA ASN A 63 6.81 14.81 -2.71
C ASN A 63 7.25 13.66 -1.79
N CYS A 64 6.30 13.01 -1.13
CA CYS A 64 6.57 11.95 -0.15
C CYS A 64 5.52 10.83 -0.17
N PHE A 65 5.89 9.68 0.38
CA PHE A 65 4.98 8.58 0.73
C PHE A 65 4.53 8.71 2.18
N ILE A 66 3.27 8.35 2.44
CA ILE A 66 2.67 8.34 3.79
C ILE A 66 2.00 6.98 4.06
N CYS A 67 2.09 6.52 5.30
CA CYS A 67 1.32 5.38 5.81
C CYS A 67 0.94 5.62 7.26
N SER A 68 -0.32 5.42 7.63
CA SER A 68 -0.83 5.67 8.97
C SER A 68 -1.69 4.52 9.46
N LEU A 69 -1.66 4.28 10.78
CA LEU A 69 -2.58 3.43 11.50
C LEU A 69 -3.24 4.24 12.61
N TRP A 70 -4.57 4.18 12.71
CA TRP A 70 -5.28 4.71 13.88
C TRP A 70 -5.03 3.81 15.10
N ASP A 71 -5.08 4.42 16.27
CA ASP A 71 -4.82 3.74 17.54
C ASP A 71 -5.74 2.56 17.81
N PRO A 72 -5.25 1.59 18.61
CA PRO A 72 -6.08 0.49 19.06
C PRO A 72 -7.23 0.98 19.96
N PRO A 73 -8.27 0.15 20.14
CA PRO A 73 -9.39 0.47 21.01
C PRO A 73 -8.96 0.89 22.42
N VAL A 74 -9.75 1.79 23.00
CA VAL A 74 -9.55 2.27 24.38
C VAL A 74 -9.44 1.07 25.33
N GLY A 75 -8.42 1.09 26.20
CA GLY A 75 -8.12 0.00 27.12
C GLY A 75 -7.05 -0.99 26.63
N THR A 76 -6.61 -0.88 25.37
CA THR A 76 -5.43 -1.62 24.89
C THR A 76 -4.16 -1.05 25.54
N GLN A 77 -3.38 -1.90 26.22
CA GLN A 77 -2.24 -1.46 27.04
C GLN A 77 -0.97 -1.13 26.25
N ARG A 78 -0.87 -1.62 25.00
CA ARG A 78 0.29 -1.41 24.13
C ARG A 78 -0.07 -0.43 23.01
N SER A 79 0.89 0.36 22.58
CA SER A 79 0.77 1.26 21.41
C SER A 79 1.19 0.56 20.12
N ILE A 80 0.93 1.21 18.99
CA ILE A 80 1.49 0.80 17.70
C ILE A 80 3.00 1.00 17.72
N GLU A 81 3.75 0.04 17.18
CA GLU A 81 5.21 0.09 17.08
C GLU A 81 5.66 0.07 15.61
N SER A 82 6.66 0.87 15.27
CA SER A 82 7.35 0.80 13.97
C SER A 82 8.47 -0.24 14.04
N VAL A 83 8.19 -1.49 13.68
CA VAL A 83 9.15 -2.60 13.75
C VAL A 83 10.12 -2.66 12.56
N PHE A 84 9.79 -1.97 11.47
CA PHE A 84 10.70 -1.68 10.37
C PHE A 84 10.37 -0.32 9.79
N LYS A 85 11.38 0.45 9.41
CA LYS A 85 11.26 1.71 8.69
C LYS A 85 12.38 1.78 7.67
N SER A 86 12.09 2.20 6.44
CA SER A 86 13.15 2.42 5.46
C SER A 86 14.12 3.49 5.95
N ASP A 87 15.39 3.36 5.60
CA ASP A 87 16.41 4.34 5.93
C ASP A 87 16.21 5.68 5.20
N GLY A 88 17.12 6.62 5.44
CA GLY A 88 17.14 7.94 4.79
C GLY A 88 16.26 8.97 5.49
N ASN A 89 15.77 9.95 4.72
CA ASN A 89 14.85 10.97 5.22
C ASN A 89 13.42 10.40 5.43
N SER A 90 13.25 9.61 6.48
CA SER A 90 11.97 9.01 6.87
C SER A 90 11.75 9.07 8.39
N PHE A 91 10.50 9.19 8.82
CA PHE A 91 10.17 9.26 10.25
C PHE A 91 8.80 8.68 10.56
N THR A 92 8.59 8.37 11.83
CA THR A 92 7.29 8.02 12.39
C THR A 92 6.96 8.96 13.53
N GLU A 93 5.73 9.42 13.58
CA GLU A 93 5.25 10.28 14.67
C GLU A 93 3.77 10.06 14.95
N ARG A 94 3.30 10.59 16.08
CA ARG A 94 1.89 10.53 16.46
C ARG A 94 1.09 11.55 15.64
N PHE A 95 -0.15 11.22 15.30
CA PHE A 95 -1.09 12.16 14.69
C PHE A 95 -2.39 12.28 15.49
N GLY A 96 -3.17 13.33 15.20
CA GLY A 96 -4.40 13.72 15.90
C GLY A 96 -5.38 14.44 14.98
N GLY A 97 -6.53 14.90 15.51
CA GLY A 97 -7.52 15.74 14.82
C GLY A 97 -8.57 14.97 14.01
N GLU A 98 -8.22 13.81 13.48
CA GLU A 98 -9.09 12.86 12.76
C GLU A 98 -9.17 11.50 13.47
N GLY A 99 -9.06 11.53 14.79
CA GLY A 99 -8.61 10.41 15.61
C GLY A 99 -7.12 10.49 15.90
N GLU A 100 -6.61 9.56 16.71
CA GLU A 100 -5.19 9.48 17.08
C GLU A 100 -4.56 8.21 16.50
N GLY A 101 -3.24 8.25 16.28
CA GLY A 101 -2.53 7.09 15.73
C GLY A 101 -1.05 7.32 15.51
N LEU A 102 -0.43 6.42 14.75
CA LEU A 102 0.95 6.49 14.30
C LEU A 102 0.99 6.69 12.79
N LYS A 103 1.69 7.71 12.32
CA LYS A 103 1.97 7.94 10.90
C LYS A 103 3.44 7.77 10.61
N TYR A 104 3.73 7.33 9.39
CA TYR A 104 5.03 7.21 8.76
C TYR A 104 5.08 8.13 7.55
N MET A 105 6.20 8.83 7.38
CA MET A 105 6.48 9.71 6.23
C MET A 105 7.85 9.37 5.63
N ASN A 106 7.95 9.35 4.30
CA ASN A 106 9.21 9.16 3.57
C ASN A 106 9.43 10.26 2.53
N PHE A 107 10.49 11.04 2.72
CA PHE A 107 10.97 12.08 1.81
C PHE A 107 12.28 11.71 1.10
N GLU A 108 12.82 10.51 1.36
CA GLU A 108 14.01 9.99 0.68
C GLU A 108 13.66 9.54 -0.75
N HIS A 109 12.65 8.70 -0.86
CA HIS A 109 12.16 8.13 -2.10
C HIS A 109 11.09 9.02 -2.72
N ARG A 110 11.44 10.27 -3.02
CA ARG A 110 10.49 11.25 -3.59
C ARG A 110 9.90 10.71 -4.89
N TRP A 111 8.57 10.70 -4.96
CA TRP A 111 7.84 10.33 -6.16
C TRP A 111 7.78 11.51 -7.14
N GLU A 112 7.64 11.20 -8.44
CA GLU A 112 7.59 12.18 -9.52
C GLU A 112 6.23 12.13 -10.23
N PRO A 113 5.68 13.28 -10.66
CA PRO A 113 4.47 13.29 -11.46
C PRO A 113 4.67 12.60 -12.82
N ASP A 114 3.56 12.23 -13.45
CA ASP A 114 3.51 11.48 -14.72
C ASP A 114 4.15 10.09 -14.66
N GLN A 115 4.35 9.55 -13.46
CA GLN A 115 4.90 8.21 -13.22
C GLN A 115 3.90 7.32 -12.45
N TRP A 116 3.90 6.04 -12.80
CA TRP A 116 3.10 5.04 -12.10
C TRP A 116 3.86 4.44 -10.91
N TYR A 117 3.17 4.33 -9.79
CA TYR A 117 3.64 3.64 -8.59
C TYR A 117 2.63 2.56 -8.20
N THR A 118 3.13 1.39 -7.79
CA THR A 118 2.29 0.33 -7.22
C THR A 118 2.49 0.30 -5.72
N LEU A 119 1.41 0.48 -4.96
CA LEU A 119 1.41 0.34 -3.51
C LEU A 119 0.84 -1.03 -3.14
N VAL A 120 1.53 -1.75 -2.26
CA VAL A 120 1.10 -3.04 -1.71
C VAL A 120 1.11 -2.95 -0.20
N VAL A 121 -0.04 -3.22 0.42
CA VAL A 121 -0.15 -3.38 1.88
C VAL A 121 -0.48 -4.83 2.17
N ARG A 122 0.32 -5.46 3.05
CA ARG A 122 0.07 -6.83 3.52
C ARG A 122 -0.04 -6.87 5.03
N ARG A 123 -1.02 -7.64 5.53
CA ARG A 123 -1.13 -7.98 6.95
C ARG A 123 -0.61 -9.38 7.25
N TRP A 124 -0.07 -9.58 8.45
CA TRP A 124 0.24 -10.89 9.01
C TRP A 124 0.29 -10.84 10.53
N ASP A 125 0.11 -11.96 11.20
CA ASP A 125 0.25 -12.03 12.65
C ASP A 125 1.64 -12.50 13.05
N GLN A 126 2.26 -11.83 14.02
CA GLN A 126 3.56 -12.19 14.57
C GLN A 126 3.70 -11.63 15.99
N ASN A 127 4.11 -12.47 16.93
CA ASN A 127 4.32 -12.12 18.34
C ASN A 127 3.08 -11.49 19.02
N GLY A 128 1.89 -12.01 18.71
CA GLY A 128 0.63 -11.53 19.29
C GLY A 128 0.18 -10.14 18.79
N ASN A 129 0.74 -9.67 17.68
CA ASN A 129 0.38 -8.42 17.01
C ASN A 129 -0.05 -8.74 15.57
N THR A 130 -0.94 -7.93 14.99
CA THR A 130 -1.08 -7.84 13.54
C THR A 130 -0.08 -6.82 13.01
N HIS A 131 0.78 -7.23 12.10
CA HIS A 131 1.71 -6.37 11.39
C HIS A 131 1.08 -5.89 10.09
N PHE A 132 1.31 -4.63 9.75
CA PHE A 132 0.95 -4.04 8.47
C PHE A 132 2.23 -3.54 7.79
N GLY A 133 2.61 -4.15 6.67
CA GLY A 133 3.75 -3.74 5.87
C GLY A 133 3.32 -3.00 4.61
N LEU A 134 4.01 -1.91 4.28
CA LEU A 134 3.86 -1.19 3.01
C LEU A 134 5.11 -1.38 2.13
N TRP A 135 4.87 -1.79 0.89
CA TRP A 135 5.87 -1.82 -0.18
C TRP A 135 5.41 -0.97 -1.35
N VAL A 136 6.37 -0.33 -2.01
CA VAL A 136 6.13 0.48 -3.20
C VAL A 136 7.02 0.00 -4.34
N TYR A 137 6.44 -0.18 -5.51
CA TYR A 137 7.19 -0.31 -6.76
C TYR A 137 7.33 1.06 -7.42
N ASP A 138 8.57 1.53 -7.53
CA ASP A 138 8.95 2.70 -8.32
C ASP A 138 9.17 2.23 -9.77
N THR A 139 8.14 2.35 -10.60
CA THR A 139 8.19 1.93 -12.01
C THR A 139 9.33 2.61 -12.79
N PRO A 140 9.55 3.94 -12.68
CA PRO A 140 10.68 4.61 -13.32
C PRO A 140 12.05 3.98 -12.98
N LYS A 141 12.25 3.62 -11.71
CA LYS A 141 13.51 3.02 -11.25
C LYS A 141 13.53 1.49 -11.37
N SER A 142 12.41 0.88 -11.75
CA SER A 142 12.22 -0.56 -11.76
C SER A 142 12.67 -1.22 -10.45
N LYS A 143 12.26 -0.64 -9.31
CA LYS A 143 12.75 -1.04 -7.98
C LYS A 143 11.63 -1.09 -6.95
N TRP A 144 11.62 -2.16 -6.17
CA TRP A 144 10.79 -2.26 -4.98
C TRP A 144 11.46 -1.64 -3.77
N ILE A 145 10.64 -1.00 -2.93
CA ILE A 145 11.05 -0.34 -1.71
C ILE A 145 10.11 -0.79 -0.59
N ARG A 146 10.65 -1.44 0.45
CA ARG A 146 9.91 -1.66 1.70
C ARG A 146 9.92 -0.35 2.47
N MET A 147 8.75 0.23 2.68
CA MET A 147 8.62 1.55 3.30
C MET A 147 8.57 1.44 4.83
N ILE A 148 7.62 0.68 5.35
CA ILE A 148 7.36 0.59 6.78
C ILE A 148 6.77 -0.79 7.12
N THR A 149 6.98 -1.25 8.35
CA THR A 149 6.13 -2.25 8.98
C THR A 149 5.75 -1.75 10.36
N MET A 150 4.44 -1.66 10.59
CA MET A 150 3.87 -1.28 11.88
C MET A 150 3.24 -2.50 12.55
N ALA A 151 3.58 -2.76 13.81
CA ALA A 151 2.94 -3.77 14.63
C ALA A 151 1.78 -3.13 15.40
N PHE A 152 0.56 -3.53 15.04
CA PHE A 152 -0.66 -3.20 15.75
C PHE A 152 -0.86 -4.18 16.91
N PRO A 153 -1.14 -3.70 18.14
CA PRO A 153 -1.03 -4.51 19.37
C PRO A 153 -2.18 -5.50 19.61
N VAL A 154 -2.97 -5.78 18.58
CA VAL A 154 -4.07 -6.75 18.56
C VAL A 154 -3.83 -7.69 17.38
N PRO A 155 -3.86 -9.01 17.57
CA PRO A 155 -3.73 -9.98 16.49
C PRO A 155 -5.02 -10.11 15.67
N ASP A 156 -4.96 -10.86 14.58
CA ASP A 156 -6.11 -11.27 13.75
C ASP A 156 -6.91 -10.10 13.14
N ILE A 157 -6.30 -8.94 12.92
CA ILE A 157 -6.93 -7.83 12.19
C ILE A 157 -6.76 -7.98 10.67
N TYR A 158 -7.85 -8.25 9.95
CA TYR A 158 -7.88 -8.36 8.49
C TYR A 158 -8.41 -7.08 7.82
N PHE A 159 -8.24 -6.97 6.50
CA PHE A 159 -8.88 -5.91 5.71
C PHE A 159 -10.35 -6.27 5.49
N SER A 160 -11.23 -5.77 6.36
CA SER A 160 -12.63 -6.20 6.47
C SER A 160 -13.65 -5.12 6.04
N SER A 161 -13.21 -3.89 5.77
CA SER A 161 -14.07 -2.81 5.24
C SER A 161 -13.92 -2.63 3.73
N PRO A 162 -14.79 -1.81 3.09
CA PRO A 162 -14.52 -1.25 1.78
C PRO A 162 -13.15 -0.59 1.77
N VAL A 163 -12.38 -0.85 0.71
CA VAL A 163 -11.13 -0.14 0.44
C VAL A 163 -11.51 1.20 -0.16
N ALA A 164 -10.87 2.28 0.28
CA ALA A 164 -11.11 3.60 -0.30
C ALA A 164 -9.83 4.25 -0.83
N CYS A 165 -9.99 5.14 -1.82
CA CYS A 165 -8.98 6.09 -2.24
C CYS A 165 -9.62 7.48 -2.34
N PHE A 166 -8.82 8.53 -2.17
CA PHE A 166 -9.33 9.90 -2.19
C PHE A 166 -8.25 10.93 -2.56
N VAL A 167 -8.73 12.08 -3.06
CA VAL A 167 -7.92 13.28 -3.33
C VAL A 167 -8.38 14.39 -2.39
N GLU A 168 -7.47 14.93 -1.58
CA GLU A 168 -7.77 15.92 -0.54
C GLU A 168 -6.87 17.15 -0.64
N ASP A 169 -7.48 18.33 -0.48
CA ASP A 169 -6.80 19.61 -0.23
C ASP A 169 -6.78 19.90 1.28
N TRP A 170 -5.65 19.64 1.95
CA TRP A 170 -5.58 19.80 3.40
C TRP A 170 -5.35 21.26 3.84
N HIS A 171 -4.85 22.13 2.94
CA HIS A 171 -4.42 23.49 3.28
C HIS A 171 -5.46 24.57 2.95
N GLY A 172 -6.26 24.38 1.90
CA GLY A 172 -7.23 25.36 1.44
C GLY A 172 -6.74 26.24 0.30
N ASN A 173 -6.06 25.63 -0.68
CA ASN A 173 -5.59 26.29 -1.90
C ASN A 173 -6.37 25.80 -3.14
N GLY A 174 -7.69 25.73 -2.99
CA GLY A 174 -8.64 25.15 -3.95
C GLY A 174 -8.66 25.79 -5.33
N GLU A 175 -8.01 26.95 -5.53
CA GLU A 175 -7.77 27.54 -6.85
C GLU A 175 -6.82 26.73 -7.73
N ASN A 176 -6.03 25.83 -7.15
CA ASN A 176 -5.13 24.97 -7.89
C ASN A 176 -5.84 23.64 -8.19
N PRO A 177 -5.94 23.21 -9.45
CA PRO A 177 -6.49 21.90 -9.78
C PRO A 177 -5.56 20.81 -9.25
N ARG A 178 -6.16 19.72 -8.76
CA ARG A 178 -5.44 18.56 -8.24
C ARG A 178 -6.14 17.27 -8.57
N GLY A 179 -5.40 16.19 -8.75
CA GLY A 179 -6.01 14.92 -9.15
C GLY A 179 -5.01 13.81 -9.41
N ALA A 180 -5.55 12.59 -9.49
CA ALA A 180 -4.79 11.37 -9.72
C ALA A 180 -5.59 10.37 -10.55
N LYS A 181 -4.85 9.52 -11.25
CA LYS A 181 -5.31 8.31 -11.92
C LYS A 181 -5.04 7.11 -11.03
N TYR A 182 -6.05 6.28 -10.83
CA TYR A 182 -5.99 5.04 -10.07
C TYR A 182 -6.35 3.86 -10.98
N LYS A 183 -5.61 2.75 -10.89
CA LYS A 183 -6.01 1.51 -11.58
C LYS A 183 -5.49 0.25 -10.90
N GLY A 184 -6.10 -0.88 -11.23
CA GLY A 184 -5.66 -2.18 -10.73
C GLY A 184 -5.74 -2.26 -9.21
N THR A 185 -6.92 -1.94 -8.67
CA THR A 185 -7.22 -2.14 -7.25
C THR A 185 -7.53 -3.61 -7.02
N PHE A 186 -6.74 -4.28 -6.19
CA PHE A 186 -6.93 -5.69 -5.88
C PHE A 186 -6.94 -5.94 -4.38
N LYS A 187 -7.72 -6.93 -3.98
CA LYS A 187 -7.68 -7.51 -2.64
C LYS A 187 -7.47 -9.01 -2.74
N ARG A 188 -6.56 -9.55 -1.93
CA ARG A 188 -6.44 -11.01 -1.74
C ARG A 188 -7.23 -11.41 -0.51
N SER A 189 -8.13 -12.37 -0.69
CA SER A 189 -8.93 -12.98 0.36
C SER A 189 -8.08 -13.92 1.23
N LYS A 190 -8.57 -14.25 2.43
CA LYS A 190 -7.87 -15.15 3.37
C LYS A 190 -7.57 -16.55 2.82
N ASP A 191 -8.37 -17.02 1.85
CA ASP A 191 -8.17 -18.29 1.16
C ASP A 191 -7.11 -18.22 0.05
N GLY A 192 -6.54 -17.04 -0.19
CA GLY A 192 -5.54 -16.76 -1.20
C GLY A 192 -6.10 -16.36 -2.57
N SER A 193 -7.43 -16.33 -2.74
CA SER A 193 -8.07 -15.87 -3.99
C SER A 193 -7.95 -14.36 -4.16
N TRP A 194 -7.85 -13.90 -5.40
CA TRP A 194 -7.80 -12.47 -5.73
C TRP A 194 -9.14 -11.96 -6.22
N GLU A 195 -9.49 -10.75 -5.76
CA GLU A 195 -10.62 -9.96 -6.21
C GLU A 195 -10.10 -8.68 -6.88
N CYS A 196 -10.57 -8.37 -8.09
CA CYS A 196 -10.37 -7.07 -8.71
C CYS A 196 -11.52 -6.13 -8.32
N LEU A 197 -11.19 -5.05 -7.63
CA LEU A 197 -12.16 -4.11 -7.10
C LEU A 197 -12.48 -3.05 -8.16
N LYS A 198 -13.42 -3.36 -9.05
CA LYS A 198 -13.73 -2.52 -10.21
C LYS A 198 -14.98 -1.66 -10.12
N ASN A 199 -15.85 -1.93 -9.15
CA ASN A 199 -17.05 -1.14 -8.90
C ASN A 199 -16.83 -0.31 -7.63
N CYS A 200 -17.09 0.99 -7.68
CA CYS A 200 -17.01 1.83 -6.50
C CYS A 200 -18.15 2.83 -6.41
N GLN A 201 -18.50 3.17 -5.18
CA GLN A 201 -19.36 4.31 -4.86
C GLN A 201 -18.46 5.53 -4.69
N TYR A 202 -18.82 6.66 -5.27
CA TYR A 202 -18.11 7.91 -5.04
C TYR A 202 -18.90 8.85 -4.15
N LEU A 203 -18.18 9.72 -3.44
CA LEU A 203 -18.69 10.81 -2.65
C LEU A 203 -17.78 12.04 -2.84
N VAL A 204 -18.40 13.20 -3.00
CA VAL A 204 -17.74 14.51 -3.00
C VAL A 204 -18.11 15.23 -1.72
N ASN A 205 -17.12 15.52 -0.88
CA ASN A 205 -17.32 16.19 0.40
C ASN A 205 -17.52 17.70 0.20
N GLN A 206 -18.79 18.10 0.09
CA GLN A 206 -19.20 19.50 0.03
C GLN A 206 -19.48 20.04 1.44
N GLU A 207 -18.48 20.68 2.03
CA GLU A 207 -18.56 21.35 3.33
C GLU A 207 -18.40 22.87 3.19
N ASP A 208 -18.69 23.63 4.25
CA ASP A 208 -18.52 25.10 4.26
C ASP A 208 -17.08 25.50 3.92
N ALA A 209 -16.10 24.68 4.29
CA ALA A 209 -14.69 24.90 3.98
C ALA A 209 -14.37 24.78 2.48
N CYS A 210 -15.25 24.17 1.69
CA CYS A 210 -15.10 23.94 0.26
C CYS A 210 -16.06 24.75 -0.62
N LYS A 211 -16.92 25.58 -0.02
CA LYS A 211 -18.07 26.24 -0.66
C LYS A 211 -17.76 26.91 -2.01
N LYS A 212 -16.59 27.53 -2.15
CA LYS A 212 -16.17 28.22 -3.39
C LYS A 212 -15.94 27.25 -4.56
N TRP A 213 -15.59 26.01 -4.26
CA TRP A 213 -15.11 25.00 -5.22
C TRP A 213 -15.99 23.75 -5.25
N ASN A 214 -17.17 23.77 -4.60
CA ASN A 214 -18.05 22.61 -4.46
C ASN A 214 -18.42 21.93 -5.79
N ASN A 215 -18.46 22.68 -6.89
CA ASN A 215 -18.81 22.18 -8.22
C ASN A 215 -17.58 21.89 -9.08
N ASN A 216 -16.37 21.99 -8.54
CA ASN A 216 -15.12 21.87 -9.26
C ASN A 216 -14.49 20.51 -8.99
N PHE A 217 -15.18 19.44 -9.35
CA PHE A 217 -14.71 18.07 -9.19
C PHE A 217 -14.90 17.29 -10.49
N ARG A 218 -14.18 16.19 -10.68
CA ARG A 218 -14.33 15.29 -11.82
C ARG A 218 -14.01 13.88 -11.35
N ILE A 219 -14.93 12.97 -11.64
CA ILE A 219 -14.80 11.54 -11.36
C ILE A 219 -15.29 10.81 -12.59
N GLU A 220 -14.40 10.06 -13.21
CA GLU A 220 -14.72 9.31 -14.43
C GLU A 220 -13.80 8.13 -14.63
N SER A 221 -14.25 7.19 -15.46
CA SER A 221 -13.41 6.09 -15.91
C SER A 221 -12.79 6.52 -17.23
N GLU A 222 -11.48 6.76 -17.22
CA GLU A 222 -10.69 7.05 -18.42
C GLU A 222 -10.16 5.74 -19.01
N ASP A 223 -10.16 5.64 -20.34
CA ASP A 223 -9.62 4.50 -21.10
C ASP A 223 -10.11 3.12 -20.62
N CYS A 224 -11.33 3.07 -20.07
CA CYS A 224 -11.98 1.89 -19.47
C CYS A 224 -11.27 1.30 -18.24
N GLU A 225 -9.96 1.46 -18.04
CA GLU A 225 -9.21 0.79 -16.98
C GLU A 225 -8.78 1.71 -15.82
N GLU A 226 -8.88 3.03 -15.99
CA GLU A 226 -8.40 4.02 -15.02
C GLU A 226 -9.56 4.79 -14.39
N LEU A 227 -9.49 5.02 -13.08
CA LEU A 227 -10.33 5.96 -12.36
C LEU A 227 -9.59 7.30 -12.25
N MET A 228 -10.10 8.32 -12.91
CA MET A 228 -9.64 9.70 -12.75
C MET A 228 -10.43 10.39 -11.65
N MET A 229 -9.72 10.96 -10.67
CA MET A 229 -10.30 11.79 -9.62
C MET A 229 -9.60 13.14 -9.61
N GLN A 230 -10.34 14.22 -9.82
CA GLN A 230 -9.82 15.58 -9.90
C GLN A 230 -10.72 16.55 -9.13
N THR A 231 -10.13 17.58 -8.52
CA THR A 231 -10.86 18.61 -7.76
C THR A 231 -10.13 19.97 -7.78
N GLY A 232 -10.85 21.06 -7.55
CA GLY A 232 -10.31 22.43 -7.49
C GLY A 232 -10.06 23.07 -8.85
N GLY A 233 -9.51 24.29 -8.83
CA GLY A 233 -9.19 25.09 -10.00
C GLY A 233 -10.38 25.31 -10.93
N LYS A 234 -10.18 25.12 -12.24
CA LYS A 234 -11.24 25.22 -13.25
C LYS A 234 -11.81 23.85 -13.65
N THR A 235 -11.65 22.84 -12.80
CA THR A 235 -12.19 21.49 -13.04
C THR A 235 -13.69 21.59 -13.31
N ALA A 236 -14.14 21.05 -14.44
CA ALA A 236 -15.55 20.99 -14.77
C ALA A 236 -16.18 19.72 -14.16
N PRO A 237 -17.37 19.80 -13.57
CA PRO A 237 -18.10 18.65 -13.05
C PRO A 237 -18.40 17.65 -14.17
N THR A 238 -18.08 16.37 -13.94
CA THR A 238 -18.52 15.28 -14.82
C THR A 238 -20.01 15.02 -14.67
N CYS A 239 -20.58 15.34 -13.51
CA CYS A 239 -22.01 15.31 -13.22
C CYS A 239 -22.35 16.28 -12.08
N ASP A 240 -23.63 16.62 -11.96
CA ASP A 240 -24.14 17.47 -10.86
C ASP A 240 -24.27 16.69 -9.53
N ASP A 241 -24.21 15.35 -9.59
CA ASP A 241 -24.37 14.48 -8.44
C ASP A 241 -23.06 14.40 -7.62
N THR A 242 -23.17 14.65 -6.32
CA THR A 242 -22.05 14.54 -5.38
C THR A 242 -21.86 13.11 -4.86
N ARG A 243 -22.71 12.19 -5.28
CA ARG A 243 -22.69 10.77 -4.91
C ARG A 243 -23.18 9.95 -6.08
N GLY A 244 -22.52 8.83 -6.33
CA GLY A 244 -22.94 7.92 -7.39
C GLY A 244 -22.09 6.67 -7.44
N GLN A 245 -22.16 5.98 -8.57
CA GLN A 245 -21.40 4.78 -8.83
C GLN A 245 -20.55 4.95 -10.07
N ILE A 246 -19.39 4.32 -10.05
CA ILE A 246 -18.50 4.25 -11.19
C ILE A 246 -17.87 2.87 -11.27
N THR A 247 -17.79 2.34 -12.48
CA THR A 247 -17.22 1.03 -12.79
C THR A 247 -16.06 1.22 -13.74
N MET A 248 -14.92 0.64 -13.39
CA MET A 248 -13.79 0.47 -14.31
C MET A 248 -14.04 -0.81 -15.10
N ASP A 249 -13.97 -0.70 -16.42
CA ASP A 249 -14.06 -1.80 -17.37
C ASP A 249 -12.68 -2.48 -17.55
N THR A 250 -12.27 -3.22 -16.51
CA THR A 250 -11.09 -4.08 -16.53
C THR A 250 -11.46 -5.56 -16.47
N ASN A 251 -10.70 -6.37 -17.21
CA ASN A 251 -10.78 -7.83 -17.24
C ASN A 251 -9.75 -8.51 -16.33
N LEU A 252 -8.98 -7.75 -15.55
CA LEU A 252 -8.04 -8.32 -14.60
C LEU A 252 -8.79 -8.98 -13.44
N CYS A 253 -8.30 -10.15 -13.01
CA CYS A 253 -8.76 -10.82 -11.79
C CYS A 253 -7.72 -10.81 -10.66
N GLN A 254 -6.47 -10.46 -10.98
CA GLN A 254 -5.35 -10.42 -10.03
C GLN A 254 -4.27 -9.43 -10.51
N PRO A 255 -3.35 -8.99 -9.62
CA PRO A 255 -2.22 -8.15 -10.00
C PRO A 255 -1.32 -8.82 -11.04
N LYS A 256 -1.06 -8.11 -12.15
CA LYS A 256 -0.07 -8.49 -13.17
C LYS A 256 1.34 -8.10 -12.73
N ILE A 257 1.84 -8.73 -11.68
CA ILE A 257 3.18 -8.48 -11.12
C ILE A 257 3.95 -9.81 -11.11
N SER A 258 5.18 -9.82 -11.65
CA SER A 258 6.03 -11.01 -11.68
C SER A 258 6.41 -11.50 -10.28
N PRO A 259 6.55 -12.82 -10.05
CA PRO A 259 7.01 -13.33 -8.75
C PRO A 259 8.40 -12.83 -8.35
N THR A 260 8.78 -13.09 -7.09
CA THR A 260 10.17 -12.94 -6.64
C THR A 260 11.14 -13.70 -7.54
N SER A 261 12.28 -13.08 -7.83
CA SER A 261 13.45 -13.74 -8.40
C SER A 261 14.60 -13.66 -7.41
N PHE A 262 15.29 -14.76 -7.19
CA PHE A 262 16.42 -14.86 -6.26
C PHE A 262 17.51 -15.77 -6.81
N GLU A 263 18.71 -15.64 -6.26
CA GLU A 263 19.87 -16.46 -6.58
C GLU A 263 20.55 -16.91 -5.29
N VAL A 264 20.87 -18.20 -5.20
CA VAL A 264 21.76 -18.71 -4.15
C VAL A 264 23.18 -18.29 -4.45
N VAL A 265 23.74 -17.43 -3.60
CA VAL A 265 25.07 -16.84 -3.82
C VAL A 265 26.18 -17.60 -3.11
N LYS A 266 25.84 -18.39 -2.09
CA LYS A 266 26.82 -19.18 -1.35
C LYS A 266 26.18 -20.35 -0.64
N VAL A 267 26.84 -21.50 -0.71
CA VAL A 267 26.52 -22.70 0.05
C VAL A 267 27.80 -23.19 0.73
N THR A 268 27.71 -23.49 2.02
CA THR A 268 28.77 -24.14 2.80
C THR A 268 28.17 -25.30 3.59
N ASP A 269 29.03 -26.14 4.16
CA ASP A 269 28.66 -27.24 5.06
C ASP A 269 27.73 -26.82 6.22
N SER A 270 27.68 -25.52 6.54
CA SER A 270 26.94 -24.97 7.68
C SER A 270 26.09 -23.74 7.38
N ALA A 271 26.07 -23.22 6.14
CA ALA A 271 25.27 -22.04 5.80
C ALA A 271 24.81 -22.02 4.34
N ILE A 272 23.68 -21.36 4.09
CA ILE A 272 23.21 -21.01 2.77
C ILE A 272 22.85 -19.52 2.73
N GLU A 273 23.28 -18.83 1.68
CA GLU A 273 23.07 -17.39 1.49
C GLU A 273 22.46 -17.15 0.10
N TRP A 274 21.51 -16.23 0.01
CA TRP A 274 20.84 -15.88 -1.24
C TRP A 274 20.62 -14.36 -1.36
N ASN A 275 20.50 -13.89 -2.60
CA ASN A 275 20.13 -12.53 -2.92
C ASN A 275 18.77 -12.50 -3.63
N VAL A 276 17.98 -11.47 -3.35
CA VAL A 276 16.70 -11.21 -4.03
C VAL A 276 16.90 -10.06 -5.02
N ASN A 277 16.43 -10.21 -6.24
CA ASN A 277 16.50 -9.14 -7.25
C ASN A 277 15.54 -8.00 -6.86
N GLU A 278 16.08 -6.80 -6.65
CA GLU A 278 15.32 -5.61 -6.23
C GLU A 278 14.26 -5.14 -7.25
N SER A 279 14.39 -5.55 -8.51
CA SER A 279 13.40 -5.29 -9.57
C SER A 279 12.27 -6.32 -9.60
N SER A 280 12.40 -7.43 -8.87
CA SER A 280 11.37 -8.45 -8.72
C SER A 280 10.56 -8.25 -7.43
N THR A 281 9.40 -8.89 -7.33
CA THR A 281 8.55 -8.77 -6.12
C THR A 281 9.35 -9.16 -4.87
N PRO A 282 9.31 -8.38 -3.77
CA PRO A 282 10.09 -8.67 -2.58
C PRO A 282 9.71 -10.00 -1.92
N GLN A 283 10.71 -10.69 -1.38
CA GLN A 283 10.51 -11.78 -0.44
C GLN A 283 9.71 -11.30 0.77
N PHE A 284 8.82 -12.16 1.25
CA PHE A 284 8.06 -11.99 2.48
C PHE A 284 8.43 -13.03 3.54
N SER A 285 8.52 -14.29 3.15
CA SER A 285 8.91 -15.40 4.04
C SER A 285 9.81 -16.40 3.32
N TYR A 286 10.44 -17.28 4.10
CA TYR A 286 11.27 -18.37 3.60
C TYR A 286 10.95 -19.68 4.32
N CYS A 287 11.25 -20.79 3.64
CA CYS A 287 11.27 -22.15 4.18
C CYS A 287 12.50 -22.87 3.61
N ILE A 288 13.29 -23.48 4.50
CA ILE A 288 14.46 -24.29 4.16
C ILE A 288 14.14 -25.75 4.46
N SER A 289 14.37 -26.61 3.47
CA SER A 289 14.22 -28.06 3.62
C SER A 289 15.54 -28.78 3.31
N ILE A 290 15.84 -29.81 4.10
CA ILE A 290 16.96 -30.74 3.89
C ILE A 290 16.40 -32.10 3.53
N ASN A 291 16.79 -32.64 2.38
CA ASN A 291 16.34 -33.95 1.87
C ASN A 291 14.81 -34.11 1.93
N GLY A 292 14.08 -33.04 1.58
CA GLY A 292 12.62 -32.98 1.58
C GLY A 292 11.95 -32.76 2.94
N SER A 293 12.72 -32.60 4.02
CA SER A 293 12.20 -32.28 5.36
C SER A 293 12.45 -30.81 5.71
N GLU A 294 11.39 -30.07 6.03
CA GLU A 294 11.51 -28.69 6.53
C GLU A 294 12.33 -28.66 7.82
N ILE A 295 13.32 -27.78 7.87
CA ILE A 295 14.16 -27.56 9.05
C ILE A 295 13.95 -26.18 9.67
N GLU A 296 13.54 -25.20 8.87
CA GLU A 296 13.37 -23.82 9.31
C GLU A 296 12.41 -23.09 8.38
N SER A 297 11.49 -22.32 8.95
CA SER A 297 10.65 -21.39 8.21
C SER A 297 10.34 -20.16 9.07
N ALA A 298 10.26 -18.99 8.43
CA ALA A 298 9.91 -17.76 9.13
C ALA A 298 9.35 -16.69 8.19
N VAL A 299 8.49 -15.83 8.75
CA VAL A 299 8.14 -14.53 8.15
C VAL A 299 9.26 -13.54 8.49
N ASP A 300 10.23 -13.45 7.58
CA ASP A 300 11.29 -12.46 7.63
C ASP A 300 11.60 -11.97 6.20
N PRO A 301 11.04 -10.81 5.81
CA PRO A 301 11.30 -10.21 4.50
C PRO A 301 12.77 -9.83 4.28
N SER A 302 13.55 -9.70 5.36
CA SER A 302 14.95 -9.26 5.34
C SER A 302 15.94 -10.42 5.39
N CYS A 303 15.52 -11.64 5.75
CA CYS A 303 16.42 -12.79 5.83
C CYS A 303 17.02 -13.15 4.45
N ARG A 304 18.35 -13.31 4.43
CA ARG A 304 19.14 -13.68 3.24
C ARG A 304 20.12 -14.82 3.51
N LYS A 305 20.07 -15.40 4.71
CA LYS A 305 21.03 -16.40 5.17
C LYS A 305 20.40 -17.29 6.24
N VAL A 306 20.63 -18.59 6.13
CA VAL A 306 20.33 -19.56 7.18
C VAL A 306 21.59 -20.37 7.49
N GLU A 307 21.83 -20.63 8.77
CA GLU A 307 22.93 -21.46 9.24
C GLU A 307 22.39 -22.78 9.80
N ASN A 308 22.90 -23.90 9.29
CA ASN A 308 22.53 -25.22 9.78
C ASN A 308 23.66 -26.22 9.57
N PRO A 309 24.14 -26.94 10.61
CA PRO A 309 25.26 -27.88 10.49
C PRO A 309 24.93 -29.14 9.67
N ARG A 310 23.68 -29.34 9.23
CA ARG A 310 23.26 -30.51 8.45
C ARG A 310 23.32 -30.30 6.93
N PHE A 311 23.85 -29.17 6.46
CA PHE A 311 23.92 -28.87 5.03
C PHE A 311 24.94 -29.72 4.27
N GLN A 312 26.03 -30.11 4.92
CA GLN A 312 27.08 -30.93 4.31
C GLN A 312 26.53 -32.20 3.64
N GLY A 313 26.75 -32.32 2.33
CA GLY A 313 26.36 -33.52 1.56
C GLY A 313 24.85 -33.72 1.42
N SER A 314 24.05 -32.70 1.75
CA SER A 314 22.59 -32.75 1.70
C SER A 314 22.04 -32.07 0.44
N THR A 315 20.82 -32.45 0.06
CA THR A 315 20.01 -31.67 -0.88
C THR A 315 19.23 -30.62 -0.10
N ILE A 316 19.39 -29.35 -0.46
CA ILE A 316 18.79 -28.21 0.23
C ILE A 316 17.81 -27.54 -0.72
N GLU A 317 16.55 -27.39 -0.31
CA GLU A 317 15.57 -26.55 -1.00
C GLU A 317 15.39 -25.24 -0.22
N ILE A 318 15.53 -24.12 -0.92
CA ILE A 318 15.06 -22.81 -0.45
C ILE A 318 13.75 -22.53 -1.17
N LYS A 319 12.69 -22.31 -0.41
CA LYS A 319 11.42 -21.79 -0.91
C LYS A 319 11.19 -20.40 -0.35
N LEU A 320 10.95 -19.43 -1.22
CA LEU A 320 10.57 -18.07 -0.85
C LEU A 320 9.11 -17.86 -1.21
N GLN A 321 8.37 -17.21 -0.31
CA GLN A 321 7.06 -16.62 -0.64
C GLN A 321 7.22 -15.10 -0.74
N ASP A 322 6.63 -14.50 -1.77
CA ASP A 322 6.69 -13.07 -2.02
C ASP A 322 5.58 -12.30 -1.29
N ILE A 323 5.64 -10.96 -1.32
CA ILE A 323 4.62 -10.09 -0.67
C ILE A 323 3.22 -10.21 -1.28
N LEU A 324 3.05 -10.89 -2.41
CA LEU A 324 1.77 -11.18 -3.08
C LEU A 324 1.28 -12.62 -2.83
N GLY A 325 2.02 -13.41 -2.04
CA GLY A 325 1.71 -14.80 -1.73
C GLY A 325 2.12 -15.81 -2.80
N LYS A 326 2.94 -15.43 -3.79
CA LYS A 326 3.48 -16.36 -4.79
C LYS A 326 4.74 -17.02 -4.26
N GLU A 327 4.94 -18.28 -4.62
CA GLU A 327 6.09 -19.07 -4.17
C GLU A 327 7.06 -19.35 -5.33
N VAL A 328 8.35 -19.32 -5.01
CA VAL A 328 9.45 -19.74 -5.88
C VAL A 328 10.42 -20.58 -5.07
N SER A 329 11.05 -21.58 -5.70
CA SER A 329 12.07 -22.38 -5.01
C SER A 329 13.29 -22.67 -5.89
N GLN A 330 14.41 -22.95 -5.21
CA GLN A 330 15.65 -23.44 -5.80
C GLN A 330 16.19 -24.58 -4.96
N VAL A 331 16.76 -25.58 -5.63
CA VAL A 331 17.40 -26.74 -5.01
C VAL A 331 18.89 -26.68 -5.28
N VAL A 332 19.70 -26.82 -4.24
CA VAL A 332 21.16 -26.84 -4.30
C VAL A 332 21.71 -28.02 -3.51
N THR A 333 22.98 -28.35 -3.74
CA THR A 333 23.72 -29.35 -2.96
C THR A 333 24.67 -28.64 -2.01
N GLY A 334 24.64 -29.02 -0.74
CA GLY A 334 25.56 -28.53 0.30
C GLY A 334 26.75 -29.43 0.57
#